data_AF-A0A358CVY7-F1
#
_entry.id   AF-A0A358CVY7-F1
#
_cell.length_a   1.000
_cell.length_b   1.000
_cell.length_c   1.000
_cell.angle_alpha   90.00
_cell.angle_beta   90.00
_cell.angle_gamma   90.00
#
_symmetry.space_group_name_H-M   'P 1'
#
loop_
_entity.id
_entity.type
_entity.pdbx_description
1 polymer ?
#
loop_
_entity_poly.entity_id
_entity_poly.type
_entity_poly.pdbx_seq_one_letter_code
_entity_poly.pdbx_strand_id
1 'polypeptide(L)'
;MHVTRAVVVICCFACTGCASLGRPDWAQPGPAAKQRRRAVRFDPYLQDDIAPSVLRLPLMDGARPRDFADPVPEVTRSRWWAPVR
;
A
#
# COMPACT_ATOMS: atom_id res chain seq x y z
N MET A 1 27.19 -33.03 4.80
CA MET A 1 27.77 -31.88 5.53
C MET A 1 27.83 -30.58 4.72
N HIS A 2 27.89 -30.62 3.38
CA HIS A 2 27.92 -29.39 2.55
C HIS A 2 26.55 -28.70 2.41
N VAL A 3 25.46 -29.49 2.35
CA VAL A 3 24.09 -28.97 2.22
C VAL A 3 23.64 -28.19 3.47
N THR A 4 23.93 -28.70 4.67
CA THR A 4 23.61 -28.02 5.93
C THR A 4 24.36 -26.69 6.09
N ARG A 5 25.62 -26.62 5.63
CA ARG A 5 26.39 -25.37 5.61
C ARG A 5 25.81 -24.35 4.63
N ALA A 6 25.39 -24.79 3.44
CA ALA A 6 24.76 -23.91 2.45
C ALA A 6 23.44 -23.32 2.94
N VAL A 7 22.60 -24.13 3.60
CA VAL A 7 21.33 -23.67 4.19
C VAL A 7 21.54 -22.59 5.25
N VAL A 8 22.53 -22.75 6.14
CA VAL A 8 22.83 -21.75 7.17
C VAL A 8 23.28 -20.43 6.54
N VAL A 9 24.15 -20.48 5.53
CA VAL A 9 24.64 -19.27 4.85
C VAL A 9 23.51 -18.51 4.15
N ILE A 10 22.64 -19.20 3.41
CA ILE A 10 21.50 -18.58 2.72
C ILE A 10 20.53 -17.91 3.71
N CYS A 11 20.26 -18.58 4.83
CA CYS A 11 19.39 -18.05 5.89
C CYS A 11 19.96 -16.76 6.51
N CYS A 12 21.26 -16.71 6.77
CA CYS A 12 21.91 -15.51 7.29
C CYS A 12 21.79 -14.31 6.34
N PHE A 13 21.94 -14.51 5.02
CA PHE A 13 21.83 -13.41 4.05
C PHE A 13 20.39 -12.90 3.92
N ALA A 14 19.38 -13.77 3.94
CA ALA A 14 17.97 -13.39 3.82
C ALA A 14 17.50 -12.44 4.95
N CYS A 15 18.08 -12.53 6.15
CA CYS A 15 17.67 -11.71 7.29
C CYS A 15 18.35 -10.32 7.35
N THR A 16 19.37 -10.05 6.52
CA THR A 16 20.16 -8.80 6.61
C THR A 16 19.54 -7.59 5.90
N GLY A 17 18.50 -7.77 5.07
CA GLY A 17 17.90 -6.69 4.27
C GLY A 17 16.95 -5.76 5.02
N CYS A 18 16.39 -6.18 6.16
CA CYS A 18 15.31 -5.43 6.81
C CYS A 18 15.79 -4.31 7.76
N ALA A 19 17.10 -4.08 7.89
CA ALA A 19 17.64 -3.08 8.84
C ALA A 19 17.40 -1.62 8.39
N SER A 20 17.31 -1.38 7.08
CA SER A 20 17.09 -0.05 6.49
C SER A 20 15.61 0.35 6.39
N LEU A 21 14.70 -0.63 6.51
CA LEU A 21 13.26 -0.36 6.46
C LEU A 21 12.83 0.32 7.76
N GLY A 22 12.37 1.57 7.69
CA GLY A 22 11.95 2.35 8.85
C GLY A 22 10.88 1.62 9.66
N ARG A 23 11.22 1.22 10.89
CA ARG A 23 10.32 0.49 11.79
C ARG A 23 9.69 1.45 12.80
N PRO A 24 8.41 1.27 13.17
CA PRO A 24 7.85 1.97 14.32
C PRO A 24 8.54 1.49 15.59
N ASP A 25 8.87 2.42 16.48
CA ASP A 25 9.32 2.12 17.83
C ASP A 25 8.08 1.87 18.71
N TRP A 26 7.85 0.61 19.08
CA TRP A 26 6.68 0.20 19.85
C TRP A 26 6.80 0.56 21.34
N ALA A 27 8.02 0.64 21.86
CA ALA A 27 8.26 0.89 23.28
C ALA A 27 8.43 2.39 23.57
N GLN A 28 9.02 3.14 22.64
CA GLN A 28 9.28 4.57 22.78
C GLN A 28 8.90 5.34 21.51
N PRO A 29 7.60 5.45 21.20
CA PRO A 29 7.15 6.09 19.97
C PRO A 29 7.36 7.62 19.96
N GLY A 30 7.93 8.20 21.02
CA GLY A 30 8.24 9.62 21.16
C GLY A 30 7.01 10.51 21.36
N PRO A 31 7.17 11.84 21.33
CA PRO A 31 6.08 12.78 21.58
C PRO A 31 4.99 12.73 20.49
N ALA A 32 3.73 12.90 20.87
CA ALA A 32 2.57 12.86 19.96
C ALA A 32 2.69 13.84 18.77
N ALA A 33 3.29 15.01 18.97
CA ALA A 33 3.54 15.98 17.90
C ALA A 33 4.45 15.43 16.79
N LYS A 34 5.48 14.64 17.16
CA LYS A 34 6.41 14.01 16.21
C LYS A 34 5.73 12.88 15.45
N GLN A 35 4.89 12.10 16.14
CA GLN A 35 4.09 11.04 15.52
C GLN A 35 3.10 11.62 14.52
N ARG A 36 2.35 12.66 14.89
CA ARG A 36 1.40 13.34 14.00
C ARG A 36 2.08 13.89 12.74
N ARG A 37 3.24 14.54 12.88
CA ARG A 37 4.01 15.03 11.72
C ARG A 37 4.45 13.89 10.79
N ARG A 38 4.82 12.72 11.32
CA ARG A 38 5.17 11.55 10.51
C ARG A 38 3.95 10.96 9.82
N ALA A 39 2.84 10.81 10.54
CA ALA A 39 1.60 10.30 9.97
C ALA A 39 1.14 11.16 8.78
N VAL A 40 1.07 12.47 8.98
CA VAL A 40 0.73 13.46 7.95
C VAL A 40 1.69 13.40 6.76
N ARG A 41 3.01 13.29 6.98
CA ARG A 41 3.99 13.23 5.86
C ARG A 41 3.79 12.01 4.95
N PHE A 42 3.43 10.87 5.52
CA PHE A 42 3.32 9.61 4.80
C PHE A 42 1.87 9.21 4.51
N ASP A 43 0.91 10.11 4.74
CA ASP A 43 -0.50 9.90 4.44
C ASP A 43 -0.75 10.09 2.94
N PRO A 44 -1.16 9.05 2.20
CA PRO A 44 -1.53 9.17 0.80
C PRO A 44 -2.75 10.07 0.58
N TYR A 45 -3.56 10.29 1.62
CA TYR A 45 -4.82 11.04 1.59
C TYR A 45 -4.78 12.24 2.53
N LEU A 46 -3.70 13.03 2.42
CA LEU A 46 -3.43 14.20 3.24
C LEU A 46 -4.53 15.28 3.22
N GLN A 47 -5.30 15.33 2.14
CA GLN A 47 -6.26 16.40 1.93
C GLN A 47 -7.49 16.18 2.80
N ASP A 48 -7.65 17.06 3.78
CA ASP A 48 -8.84 17.15 4.62
C ASP A 48 -10.11 17.53 3.82
N ASP A 49 -9.94 18.02 2.59
CA ASP A 49 -10.93 18.75 1.82
C ASP A 49 -11.47 17.97 0.61
N ILE A 50 -10.95 16.76 0.33
CA ILE A 50 -11.34 15.94 -0.84
C ILE A 50 -12.81 15.50 -0.76
N ALA A 51 -13.41 15.54 0.43
CA ALA A 51 -14.77 15.08 0.64
C ALA A 51 -15.54 16.08 1.51
N PRO A 52 -16.79 16.44 1.15
CA PRO A 52 -17.72 17.12 2.04
C PRO A 52 -17.71 16.49 3.44
N SER A 53 -17.93 17.26 4.51
CA SER A 53 -17.90 16.74 5.90
C SER A 53 -18.78 15.51 6.12
N VAL A 54 -19.82 15.35 5.30
CA VAL A 54 -20.73 14.19 5.23
C VAL A 54 -20.09 12.90 4.68
N LEU A 55 -18.97 13.01 3.95
CA LEU A 55 -18.17 11.92 3.38
C LEU A 55 -16.84 11.69 4.15
N ARG A 56 -16.49 12.54 5.14
CA ARG A 56 -15.29 12.38 5.98
C ARG A 56 -15.35 11.20 6.95
N LEU A 57 -16.56 10.71 7.25
CA LEU A 57 -16.78 9.30 7.54
C LEU A 57 -17.48 8.76 6.29
N PRO A 58 -16.88 7.84 5.52
CA PRO A 58 -16.37 6.60 6.08
C PRO A 58 -15.19 5.98 5.32
N LEU A 59 -13.99 6.07 5.88
CA LEU A 59 -12.91 5.17 5.45
C LEU A 59 -13.22 3.70 5.82
N MET A 60 -14.33 3.44 6.53
CA MET A 60 -14.73 2.13 7.08
C MET A 60 -16.14 1.64 6.69
N ASP A 61 -16.89 2.30 5.80
CA ASP A 61 -18.26 1.83 5.42
C ASP A 61 -18.26 0.98 4.15
N GLY A 62 -17.09 0.72 3.56
CA GLY A 62 -17.01 -0.04 2.31
C GLY A 62 -17.70 0.66 1.13
N ALA A 63 -17.99 1.96 1.26
CA ALA A 63 -18.55 2.77 0.20
C ALA A 63 -17.50 2.92 -0.90
N ARG A 64 -17.64 2.09 -1.93
CA ARG A 64 -16.79 2.12 -3.10
C ARG A 64 -16.86 3.52 -3.75
N PRO A 65 -15.75 4.04 -4.32
CA PRO A 65 -15.77 5.27 -5.11
C PRO A 65 -16.94 5.27 -6.09
N ARG A 66 -17.50 6.45 -6.38
CA ARG A 66 -18.68 6.60 -7.26
C ARG A 66 -18.55 5.80 -8.56
N ASP A 67 -17.34 5.82 -9.12
CA ASP A 67 -17.01 5.21 -10.41
C ASP A 67 -16.65 3.71 -10.29
N PHE A 68 -16.67 3.12 -9.09
CA PHE A 68 -16.47 1.68 -8.92
C PHE A 68 -17.67 0.88 -9.42
N ALA A 69 -18.87 1.45 -9.33
CA ALA A 69 -20.08 0.84 -9.87
C ALA A 69 -20.02 0.75 -11.40
N ASP A 70 -19.19 1.58 -12.04
CA ASP A 70 -19.01 1.58 -13.47
C ASP A 70 -18.07 0.42 -13.87
N PRO A 71 -18.49 -0.44 -14.81
CA PRO A 71 -17.61 -1.49 -15.30
C PRO A 71 -16.41 -0.87 -16.00
N VAL A 72 -15.20 -1.31 -15.64
CA VAL A 72 -13.98 -0.91 -16.37
C VAL A 72 -14.12 -1.39 -17.82
N PRO A 73 -14.00 -0.52 -18.82
CA PRO A 73 -14.10 -0.92 -20.21
C PRO A 73 -13.03 -1.96 -20.53
N GLU A 74 -13.46 -3.13 -21.00
CA GLU A 74 -12.56 -4.21 -21.36
C GLU A 74 -11.73 -3.81 -22.60
N VAL A 75 -10.41 -3.93 -22.49
CA VAL A 75 -9.49 -3.56 -23.58
C VAL A 75 -9.71 -4.50 -24.76
N THR A 76 -10.38 -4.02 -25.80
CA THR A 76 -10.58 -4.78 -27.03
C THR A 76 -9.28 -4.71 -27.85
N ARG A 77 -8.53 -5.82 -27.88
CA ARG A 77 -7.35 -5.92 -28.76
C ARG A 77 -7.82 -6.10 -30.20
N SER A 78 -7.34 -5.24 -31.09
CA SER A 78 -7.46 -5.44 -32.53
C SER A 78 -6.86 -6.80 -32.92
N ARG A 79 -7.69 -7.72 -33.39
CA ARG A 79 -7.23 -8.98 -33.99
C ARG A 79 -7.27 -8.79 -35.50
N TRP A 80 -6.22 -9.23 -36.18
CA TRP A 80 -6.08 -9.11 -37.64
C TRP A 80 -7.22 -9.78 -38.42
N TRP A 81 -7.94 -10.70 -37.78
CA TRP A 81 -9.01 -11.51 -38.35
C TRP A 81 -10.38 -11.28 -37.69
N ALA A 82 -10.53 -10.28 -36.81
CA ALA A 82 -11.84 -9.97 -36.23
C ALA A 82 -12.72 -9.22 -37.26
N PRO A 83 -13.97 -9.64 -37.46
CA PRO A 83 -14.90 -8.87 -38.29
C PRO A 83 -15.14 -7.50 -37.65
N VAL A 84 -15.16 -6.46 -38.48
CA VAL A 84 -15.52 -5.09 -38.07
C VAL A 84 -16.98 -5.12 -37.62
N ARG A 85 -17.23 -4.69 -36.38
CA ARG A 85 -18.59 -4.47 -35.85
C ARG A 85 -19.04 -3.05 -36.15
#